data_AF-X0WAW6-F1
#
_entry.id   AF-X0WAW6-F1
#
_cell.length_a   1.000
_cell.length_b   1.000
_cell.length_c   1.000
_cell.angle_alpha   90.00
_cell.angle_beta   90.00
_cell.angle_gamma   90.00
#
_symmetry.space_group_name_H-M   'P 1'
#
loop_
_entity.id
_entity.type
_entity.pdbx_description
1 polymer ?
#
loop_
_entity_poly.entity_id
_entity_poly.type
_entity_poly.pdbx_seq_one_letter_code
_entity_poly.pdbx_strand_id
1 'polypeptide(L)' 'MSEENKAIVKRIVQEIWNGGNLDLADELIAPDYVDNVSGTGSQVGPNGLKEA' A
#
# COMPACT_ATOMS: atom_id res chain seq x y z
N MET A 1 -10.47 -0.06 -17.07
CA MET A 1 -9.83 0.19 -15.76
C MET A 1 -10.71 1.20 -15.03
N SER A 2 -11.07 0.95 -13.76
CA SER A 2 -11.85 1.92 -12.98
C SER A 2 -10.97 3.13 -12.63
N GLU A 3 -11.42 4.36 -12.93
CA GLU A 3 -10.72 5.60 -12.52
C GLU A 3 -10.62 5.72 -10.99
N GLU A 4 -11.55 5.10 -10.28
CA GLU A 4 -11.54 4.98 -8.82
C GLU A 4 -10.31 4.21 -8.32
N ASN A 5 -10.02 3.05 -8.92
CA ASN A 5 -8.83 2.27 -8.56
C ASN A 5 -7.55 3.07 -8.79
N LYS A 6 -7.49 3.87 -9.86
CA LYS A 6 -6.34 4.74 -10.14
C LYS A 6 -6.21 5.85 -9.09
N ALA A 7 -7.33 6.45 -8.69
CA ALA A 7 -7.34 7.49 -7.65
C ALA A 7 -6.84 6.93 -6.31
N ILE A 8 -7.25 5.70 -5.95
CA ILE A 8 -6.81 5.00 -4.74
C ILE A 8 -5.29 4.76 -4.78
N VAL A 9 -4.77 4.19 -5.88
CA VAL A 9 -3.32 3.94 -6.02
C VAL A 9 -2.53 5.23 -5.96
N LYS A 10 -3.02 6.31 -6.58
CA LYS A 10 -2.35 7.62 -6.51
C LYS A 10 -2.28 8.16 -5.08
N ARG A 11 -3.34 7.99 -4.29
CA ARG A 11 -3.35 8.37 -2.87
C ARG A 11 -2.33 7.58 -2.07
N ILE A 12 -2.25 6.27 -2.27
CA ILE A 12 -1.24 5.41 -1.61
C ILE A 12 0.18 5.92 -1.89
N VAL A 13 0.50 6.20 -3.15
CA VAL A 13 1.83 6.71 -3.53
C VAL A 13 2.13 8.06 -2.89
N GLN A 14 1.17 8.98 -2.86
CA GLN A 14 1.39 10.33 -2.32
C GLN A 14 1.47 10.36 -0.80
N GLU A 15 0.55 9.70 -0.11
CA GLU A 15 0.41 9.81 1.34
C GLU A 15 1.33 8.84 2.08
N ILE A 16 1.44 7.59 1.60
CA ILE A 16 2.23 6.55 2.26
C ILE A 16 3.68 6.60 1.76
N TRP A 17 3.88 6.43 0.45
CA TRP A 17 5.24 6.29 -0.13
C TRP A 17 6.05 7.59 -0.08
N ASN A 18 5.44 8.70 -0.50
CA ASN A 18 6.13 9.99 -0.51
C ASN A 18 5.94 10.76 0.80
N GLY A 19 4.77 10.64 1.43
CA GLY A 19 4.41 11.37 2.64
C GLY A 19 4.84 10.71 3.95
N GLY A 20 5.13 9.40 3.94
CA GLY A 20 5.49 8.65 5.14
C GLY A 20 4.34 8.47 6.14
N ASN A 21 3.09 8.72 5.74
CA ASN A 21 1.93 8.57 6.60
C ASN A 21 1.52 7.09 6.69
N LEU A 22 2.25 6.33 7.51
CA LEU A 22 2.07 4.90 7.67
C LEU A 22 0.71 4.54 8.30
N ASP A 23 0.10 5.42 9.09
CA ASP A 23 -1.22 5.16 9.70
C ASP A 23 -2.31 4.92 8.63
N LEU A 24 -2.18 5.56 7.47
CA LEU A 24 -3.09 5.34 6.34
C LEU A 24 -2.99 3.95 5.71
N ALA A 25 -1.89 3.22 5.93
CA ALA A 25 -1.79 1.85 5.44
C ALA A 25 -2.84 0.94 6.09
N ASP A 26 -3.20 1.16 7.35
CA ASP A 26 -4.19 0.34 8.06
C ASP A 26 -5.61 0.55 7.52
N GLU A 27 -5.88 1.70 6.90
CA GLU A 27 -7.18 2.02 6.29
C GLU A 27 -7.27 1.61 4.81
N LEU A 28 -6.17 1.75 4.06
CA LEU A 28 -6.17 1.65 2.60
C LEU A 28 -5.70 0.29 2.08
N ILE A 29 -5.00 -0.49 2.90
CA ILE A 29 -4.40 -1.76 2.50
C ILE A 29 -5.18 -2.90 3.12
N ALA A 30 -5.65 -3.81 2.28
CA ALA A 30 -6.34 -4.99 2.76
C ALA A 30 -5.39 -5.84 3.64
N PRO A 31 -5.88 -6.47 4.72
CA PRO A 31 -5.04 -7.30 5.59
C PRO A 31 -4.32 -8.44 4.88
N ASP A 32 -4.84 -8.89 3.74
CA ASP A 32 -4.31 -9.96 2.89
C ASP A 32 -3.58 -9.44 1.64
N TYR A 33 -3.31 -8.14 1.56
CA TYR A 33 -2.53 -7.55 0.48
C TYR A 33 -1.15 -8.22 0.38
N VAL A 34 -0.73 -8.56 -0.83
CA VAL A 34 0.59 -9.12 -1.12
C VAL A 34 1.30 -8.20 -2.10
N ASP A 35 2.47 -7.71 -1.71
CA ASP A 35 3.34 -7.01 -2.65
C ASP A 35 4.08 -8.03 -3.54
N ASN A 36 3.88 -7.90 -4.85
CA ASN A 36 4.50 -8.74 -5.87
C ASN A 36 5.71 -8.09 -6.54
N VAL A 37 6.04 -6.85 -6.21
CA VAL A 37 7.05 -6.03 -6.89
C VAL A 37 8.37 -6.01 -6.12
N SER A 38 8.34 -5.91 -4.79
CA SER A 38 9.53 -5.78 -3.94
C SER A 38 10.43 -7.02 -3.90
N GLY A 39 10.04 -8.15 -4.50
CA GLY A 39 10.83 -9.39 -4.49
C GLY A 39 10.92 -10.06 -3.11
N THR A 40 10.55 -9.37 -2.04
CA THR A 40 10.33 -9.91 -0.70
C THR A 40 8.93 -10.53 -0.66
N GLY A 41 8.77 -11.71 -1.26
CA GLY A 41 7.49 -12.43 -1.41
C GLY A 41 6.85 -12.90 -0.10
N SER A 42 6.80 -12.05 0.93
CA SER A 42 6.31 -12.40 2.28
C SER A 42 5.74 -11.20 3.05
N GLN A 43 5.82 -9.98 2.53
CA GLN A 43 5.26 -8.80 3.20
C GLN A 43 3.75 -8.73 2.92
N VAL A 44 2.96 -9.06 3.95
CA VAL A 44 1.50 -9.17 3.87
C VAL A 44 0.83 -8.03 4.64
N GLY A 45 -0.19 -7.45 4.03
CA GLY A 45 -1.06 -6.47 4.66
C GLY A 45 -0.38 -5.13 4.94
N PRO A 46 -1.02 -4.28 5.77
CA PRO A 46 -0.51 -2.96 6.13
C PRO A 46 0.89 -3.00 6.75
N ASN A 47 1.17 -3.96 7.64
CA ASN A 47 2.46 -4.07 8.30
C ASN A 47 3.58 -4.41 7.32
N GLY A 48 3.33 -5.35 6.39
CA GLY A 48 4.27 -5.62 5.33
C GLY A 48 4.53 -4.40 4.43
N LEU A 49 3.54 -3.54 4.23
CA LEU A 49 3.78 -2.30 3.49
C LEU A 49 4.64 -1.29 4.28
N LYS A 50 4.51 -1.25 5.61
CA LYS A 50 5.24 -0.32 6.50
C LYS A 50 6.72 -0.69 6.69
N GLU A 51 7.06 -1.96 6.50
CA GLU A 51 8.41 -2.52 6.73
C GLU A 51 9.27 -2.63 5.45
N ALA A 52 8.68 -2.37 4.27
CA ALA A 52 9.33 -2.43 2.95
C ALA A 52 10.17 -1.18 2.62
#